data_AF-A0A7C6FDV3-F1
#
_entry.id   AF-A0A7C6FDV3-F1
#
_cell.length_a   1.000
_cell.length_b   1.000
_cell.length_c   1.000
_cell.angle_alpha   90.00
_cell.angle_beta   90.00
_cell.angle_gamma   90.00
#
_symmetry.space_group_name_H-M   'P 1'
#
loop_
_entity.id
_entity.type
_entity.pdbx_description
1 polymer ?
#
loop_
_entity_poly.entity_id
_entity_poly.type
_entity_poly.pdbx_seq_one_letter_code
_entity_poly.pdbx_strand_id
1 'polypeptide(L)'
;MNKSTFSKATITDMVSVSLIGIGMTAPEPIGKPILYTGLFAFSGAVTNQAAIHMLFNKVPFLYGSGVIEENFKSFKGSIKEMIMKQFFTKEQLTAFFQNEEKKINLAPLVESADFSPAFDALSSSVMESKFGEMLNMFGGEKALENLREPFARKLKSAVVKIVESDTF
;
A
#
# COMPACT_ATOMS: atom_id res chain seq x y z
N MET A 1 -32.16 1.30 -4.86
CA MET A 1 -31.41 2.54 -5.11
C MET A 1 -31.84 3.08 -6.48
N ASN A 2 -32.79 4.02 -6.48
CA ASN A 2 -33.42 4.52 -7.69
C ASN A 2 -32.43 5.45 -8.40
N LYS A 3 -31.64 4.92 -9.35
CA LYS A 3 -30.84 5.75 -10.26
C LYS A 3 -31.84 6.57 -11.06
N SER A 4 -31.92 7.87 -10.78
CA SER A 4 -32.52 8.86 -11.69
C SER A 4 -32.12 8.49 -13.12
N THR A 5 -33.11 8.10 -13.93
CA THR A 5 -32.95 7.69 -15.32
C THR A 5 -32.47 8.83 -16.22
N PHE A 6 -32.46 10.07 -15.72
CA PHE A 6 -32.01 11.25 -16.45
C PHE A 6 -30.61 11.68 -16.02
N SER A 7 -29.71 11.80 -17.00
CA SER A 7 -28.40 12.43 -16.81
C SER A 7 -28.56 13.95 -16.77
N LYS A 8 -27.61 14.65 -16.13
CA LYS A 8 -27.61 16.12 -16.07
C LYS A 8 -27.62 16.74 -17.47
N ALA A 9 -26.85 16.18 -18.41
CA ALA A 9 -26.83 16.60 -19.81
C ALA A 9 -28.21 16.47 -20.46
N THR A 10 -28.87 15.31 -20.28
CA THR A 10 -30.22 15.06 -20.81
C THR A 10 -31.25 16.08 -20.32
N ILE A 11 -31.15 16.51 -19.05
CA ILE A 11 -32.03 17.54 -18.49
C ILE A 11 -31.76 18.90 -19.16
N THR A 12 -30.50 19.29 -19.29
CA THR A 12 -30.11 20.54 -19.96
C THR A 12 -30.55 20.56 -21.42
N ASP A 13 -30.41 19.46 -22.15
CA ASP A 13 -30.86 19.34 -23.53
C ASP A 13 -32.39 19.45 -23.62
N MET A 14 -33.12 18.74 -22.75
CA MET A 14 -34.58 18.76 -22.73
C MET A 14 -35.12 20.15 -22.42
N VAL A 15 -34.52 20.85 -21.45
CA VAL A 15 -34.89 22.24 -21.10
C VAL A 15 -34.59 23.18 -22.27
N SER A 16 -33.42 23.06 -22.90
CA SER A 16 -33.03 23.93 -24.02
C SER A 16 -33.95 23.75 -25.23
N VAL A 17 -34.26 22.50 -25.59
CA VAL A 17 -35.21 22.18 -26.67
C VAL A 17 -36.62 22.66 -26.34
N SER A 18 -37.05 22.53 -25.08
CA SER A 18 -38.36 23.04 -24.64
C SER A 18 -38.44 24.56 -24.79
N LEU A 19 -37.38 25.30 -24.43
CA LEU A 19 -37.31 26.76 -24.62
C LEU A 19 -37.34 27.15 -26.10
N ILE A 20 -36.67 26.40 -26.97
CA ILE A 20 -36.75 26.60 -28.44
C ILE A 20 -38.20 26.43 -28.90
N GLY A 21 -38.87 25.33 -28.50
CA GLY A 21 -40.26 25.06 -28.86
C GLY A 21 -41.22 26.16 -28.39
N ILE A 22 -41.10 26.60 -27.14
CA ILE A 22 -41.90 27.70 -26.58
C ILE A 22 -41.63 29.01 -27.33
N GLY A 23 -40.36 29.31 -27.60
CA GLY A 23 -39.95 30.53 -28.32
C GLY A 23 -40.48 30.61 -29.75
N MET A 24 -40.70 29.48 -30.42
CA MET A 24 -41.29 29.43 -31.77
C MET A 24 -42.81 29.68 -31.78
N THR A 25 -43.53 29.31 -30.71
CA THR A 25 -45.00 29.43 -30.65
C THR A 25 -45.48 30.65 -29.85
N ALA A 26 -44.61 31.27 -29.05
CA ALA A 26 -44.98 32.40 -28.21
C ALA A 26 -45.19 33.69 -29.01
N PRO A 27 -46.17 34.54 -28.64
CA PRO A 27 -46.42 35.81 -29.30
C PRO A 27 -45.29 36.83 -29.05
N GLU A 28 -45.10 37.73 -30.01
CA GLU A 28 -44.23 38.90 -29.82
C GLU A 28 -44.79 39.82 -28.73
N PRO A 29 -43.94 40.41 -27.86
CA PRO A 29 -42.49 40.60 -28.01
C PRO A 29 -41.60 39.56 -27.30
N ILE A 30 -42.18 38.53 -26.68
CA ILE A 30 -41.46 37.62 -25.76
C ILE A 30 -40.90 36.40 -26.50
N GLY A 31 -41.47 36.03 -27.65
CA GLY A 31 -41.06 34.85 -28.43
C GLY A 31 -39.59 34.87 -28.88
N LYS A 32 -39.13 35.96 -29.52
CA LYS A 32 -37.75 36.11 -30.00
C LYS A 32 -36.68 35.98 -28.90
N PRO A 33 -36.77 36.69 -27.76
CA PRO A 33 -35.83 36.51 -26.66
C PRO A 33 -35.77 35.07 -26.13
N ILE A 34 -36.91 34.39 -25.99
CA ILE A 34 -36.96 33.00 -25.50
C ILE A 34 -36.30 32.06 -26.52
N LEU A 35 -36.57 32.25 -27.81
CA LEU A 35 -35.98 31.44 -28.88
C LEU A 35 -34.44 31.56 -28.88
N TYR A 36 -33.90 32.77 -28.83
CA TYR A 36 -32.45 32.96 -28.77
C TYR A 36 -31.83 32.38 -27.49
N THR A 37 -32.53 32.48 -26.36
CA THR A 37 -32.09 31.87 -25.11
C THR A 37 -32.04 30.34 -25.25
N GLY A 38 -33.07 29.72 -25.83
CA GLY A 38 -33.11 28.28 -26.08
C GLY A 38 -32.02 27.82 -27.04
N LEU A 39 -31.81 28.53 -28.15
CA LEU A 39 -30.75 28.22 -29.13
C LEU A 39 -29.34 28.36 -28.53
N PHE A 40 -29.12 29.41 -27.73
CA PHE A 40 -27.84 29.60 -27.03
C PHE A 40 -27.60 28.50 -26.00
N ALA A 41 -28.61 28.17 -25.20
CA ALA A 41 -28.54 27.10 -24.21
C ALA A 41 -28.27 25.74 -24.87
N PHE A 42 -28.94 25.42 -25.98
CA PHE A 42 -28.73 24.17 -26.71
C PHE A 42 -27.33 24.08 -27.33
N SER A 43 -26.85 25.15 -27.98
CA SER A 43 -25.49 25.21 -28.52
C SER A 43 -24.43 25.04 -27.43
N GLY A 44 -24.64 25.69 -26.27
CA GLY A 44 -23.78 25.54 -25.11
C GLY A 44 -23.77 24.12 -24.55
N ALA A 45 -24.94 23.46 -24.48
CA ALA A 45 -25.06 22.08 -24.01
C ALA A 45 -24.30 21.10 -24.92
N VAL A 46 -24.50 21.21 -26.24
CA VAL A 46 -23.80 20.41 -27.25
C VAL A 46 -22.29 20.63 -27.17
N THR A 47 -21.86 21.89 -27.08
CA THR A 47 -20.44 22.24 -26.99
C THR A 47 -19.81 21.69 -25.70
N ASN A 48 -20.51 21.76 -24.58
CA ASN A 48 -20.04 21.20 -23.32
C ASN A 48 -19.93 19.67 -23.36
N GLN A 49 -20.90 18.98 -23.98
CA GLN A 49 -20.80 17.53 -24.18
C GLN A 49 -19.61 17.16 -25.06
N ALA A 50 -19.40 17.88 -26.15
CA ALA A 50 -18.23 17.71 -27.01
C ALA A 50 -16.93 17.98 -26.25
N ALA A 51 -16.89 19.00 -25.38
CA ALA A 51 -15.74 19.34 -24.56
C ALA A 51 -15.39 18.24 -23.55
N ILE A 52 -16.38 17.65 -22.88
CA ILE A 52 -16.14 16.52 -21.99
C ILE A 52 -15.64 15.31 -22.80
N HIS A 53 -16.24 15.04 -23.95
CA HIS A 53 -15.81 13.94 -24.80
C HIS A 53 -14.36 14.10 -25.28
N MET A 54 -13.98 15.30 -25.73
CA MET A 54 -12.62 15.58 -26.21
C MET A 54 -11.58 15.59 -25.09
N LEU A 55 -11.95 15.76 -23.82
CA LEU A 55 -10.98 15.63 -22.72
C LEU A 55 -10.44 14.20 -22.64
N PHE A 56 -11.33 13.21 -22.84
CA PHE A 56 -11.02 11.80 -22.67
C PHE A 56 -10.71 11.05 -23.96
N ASN A 57 -11.15 11.53 -25.12
CA ASN A 57 -10.95 10.84 -26.39
C ASN A 57 -10.29 11.77 -27.39
N LYS A 58 -9.34 11.25 -28.17
CA LYS A 58 -8.75 11.97 -29.29
C LYS A 58 -9.71 12.00 -30.48
N VAL A 59 -10.12 13.20 -30.89
CA VAL A 59 -11.06 13.42 -31.99
C VAL A 59 -10.26 13.93 -33.21
N PRO A 60 -10.40 13.31 -34.40
CA PRO A 60 -9.68 13.76 -35.58
C PRO A 60 -10.09 15.20 -35.95
N PHE A 61 -9.13 16.00 -36.42
CA PHE A 61 -9.30 17.40 -36.82
C PHE A 61 -9.58 18.42 -35.69
N LEU A 62 -9.71 17.99 -34.42
CA LEU A 62 -9.85 18.89 -33.28
C LEU A 62 -8.57 18.93 -32.45
N TYR A 63 -7.81 20.04 -32.59
CA TYR A 63 -6.64 20.32 -31.77
C TYR A 63 -7.05 20.48 -30.30
N GLY A 64 -6.27 19.89 -29.39
CA GLY A 64 -6.58 19.88 -27.96
C GLY A 64 -7.58 18.82 -27.53
N SER A 65 -7.88 17.83 -28.37
CA SER A 65 -8.59 16.61 -27.97
C SER A 65 -7.61 15.54 -27.43
N GLY A 66 -8.11 14.65 -26.58
CA GLY A 66 -7.35 13.59 -25.90
C GLY A 66 -6.35 14.09 -24.84
N VAL A 67 -6.54 15.29 -24.28
CA VAL A 67 -5.56 15.90 -23.35
C VAL A 67 -5.32 15.01 -22.12
N ILE A 68 -6.36 14.36 -21.59
CA ILE A 68 -6.20 13.46 -20.46
C ILE A 68 -5.41 12.22 -20.85
N GLU A 69 -5.71 11.58 -21.98
CA GLU A 69 -4.97 10.40 -22.48
C GLU A 69 -3.48 10.72 -22.68
N GLU A 70 -3.18 11.86 -23.31
CA GLU A 70 -1.82 12.32 -23.58
C GLU A 70 -1.02 12.54 -22.28
N ASN A 71 -1.65 13.10 -21.25
CA ASN A 71 -1.01 13.39 -19.97
C ASN A 71 -1.12 12.26 -18.93
N PHE A 72 -1.90 11.20 -19.22
CA PHE A 72 -2.21 10.15 -18.25
C PHE A 72 -0.95 9.45 -17.72
N LYS A 73 0.02 9.22 -18.61
CA LYS A 73 1.31 8.60 -18.24
C LYS A 73 2.12 9.48 -17.28
N SER A 74 2.15 10.79 -17.55
CA SER A 74 2.82 11.78 -16.68
C SER A 74 2.12 11.84 -15.32
N PHE A 75 0.80 11.95 -15.32
CA PHE A 75 -0.03 11.96 -14.11
C PHE A 75 0.20 10.72 -13.23
N LYS A 76 0.23 9.52 -13.83
CA LYS A 76 0.55 8.28 -13.12
C LYS A 76 1.96 8.32 -12.50
N GLY A 77 2.92 8.88 -13.22
CA GLY A 77 4.28 9.11 -12.71
C GLY A 77 4.28 10.02 -11.48
N SER A 78 3.59 11.16 -11.56
CA SER A 78 3.48 12.13 -10.46
C SER A 78 2.78 11.55 -9.24
N ILE A 79 1.70 10.77 -9.40
CA ILE A 79 1.04 10.08 -8.28
C ILE A 79 2.01 9.10 -7.63
N LYS A 80 2.71 8.28 -8.42
CA LYS A 80 3.67 7.32 -7.88
C LYS A 80 4.74 8.06 -7.06
N GLU A 81 5.30 9.13 -7.61
CA GLU A 81 6.32 9.92 -6.93
C GLU A 81 5.79 10.53 -5.62
N MET A 82 4.60 11.12 -5.66
CA MET A 82 3.93 11.67 -4.48
C MET A 82 3.74 10.59 -3.41
N ILE A 83 3.22 9.41 -3.78
CA ILE A 83 3.04 8.29 -2.85
C ILE A 83 4.38 7.90 -2.22
N MET A 84 5.42 7.68 -3.03
CA MET A 84 6.72 7.27 -2.53
C MET A 84 7.35 8.32 -1.61
N LYS A 85 7.22 9.61 -1.93
CA LYS A 85 7.84 10.70 -1.16
C LYS A 85 7.06 11.09 0.09
N GLN A 86 5.74 10.90 0.12
CA GLN A 86 4.89 11.40 1.20
C GLN A 86 4.40 10.30 2.13
N PHE A 87 4.21 9.07 1.64
CA PHE A 87 3.68 7.95 2.43
C PHE A 87 4.73 6.88 2.75
N PHE A 88 5.77 6.74 1.92
CA PHE A 88 6.83 5.74 2.10
C PHE A 88 8.16 6.38 2.51
N THR A 89 8.12 7.38 3.40
CA THR A 89 9.34 7.94 3.97
C THR A 89 9.94 6.98 4.98
N LYS A 90 11.26 7.11 5.23
CA LYS A 90 11.94 6.29 6.24
C LYS A 90 11.29 6.46 7.60
N GLU A 91 10.91 7.68 7.96
CA GLU A 91 10.29 8.00 9.24
C GLU A 91 8.91 7.34 9.39
N GLN A 92 8.07 7.39 8.35
CA GLN A 92 6.74 6.75 8.38
C GLN A 92 6.83 5.23 8.37
N LEU A 93 7.77 4.67 7.60
CA LEU A 93 8.02 3.23 7.59
C LEU A 93 8.58 2.76 8.94
N THR A 94 9.56 3.46 9.50
CA THR A 94 10.11 3.14 10.83
C THR A 94 9.03 3.25 11.90
N ALA A 95 8.20 4.30 11.88
CA ALA A 95 7.08 4.42 12.81
C ALA A 95 6.02 3.32 12.63
N PHE A 96 5.77 2.88 11.40
CA PHE A 96 4.89 1.75 11.11
C PHE A 96 5.47 0.44 11.67
N PHE A 97 6.74 0.15 11.40
CA PHE A 97 7.41 -1.07 11.87
C PHE A 97 7.59 -1.10 13.40
N GLN A 98 7.94 0.02 14.03
CA GLN A 98 8.02 0.11 15.50
C GLN A 98 6.67 -0.14 16.18
N ASN A 99 5.56 0.20 15.52
CA ASN A 99 4.22 -0.11 16.02
C ASN A 99 3.80 -1.56 15.72
N GLU A 100 4.36 -2.20 14.68
CA GLU A 100 4.12 -3.62 14.36
C GLU A 100 5.10 -4.61 15.06
N GLU A 101 6.24 -4.15 15.58
CA GLU A 101 7.27 -4.96 16.27
C GLU A 101 6.82 -5.59 17.60
N LYS A 102 5.51 -5.61 17.91
CA LYS A 102 4.97 -6.51 18.93
C LYS A 102 4.48 -7.81 18.31
N LYS A 103 5.30 -8.86 18.53
CA LYS A 103 4.98 -10.30 18.72
C LYS A 103 5.41 -11.27 17.62
N ILE A 104 6.69 -11.29 17.21
CA ILE A 104 7.26 -12.60 16.85
C ILE A 104 7.82 -13.19 18.13
N ASN A 105 7.00 -13.98 18.83
CA ASN A 105 7.51 -14.78 19.94
C ASN A 105 8.40 -15.88 19.37
N LEU A 106 9.71 -15.67 19.43
CA LEU A 106 10.75 -16.60 18.96
C LEU A 106 11.10 -17.65 20.04
N ALA A 107 10.58 -17.53 21.26
CA ALA A 107 10.80 -18.53 22.32
C ALA A 107 10.41 -19.97 21.91
N PRO A 108 9.31 -20.23 21.17
CA PRO A 108 8.97 -21.56 20.69
C PRO A 108 10.01 -22.17 19.73
N LEU A 109 10.68 -21.33 18.93
CA LEU A 109 11.75 -21.78 18.02
C LEU A 109 12.99 -22.20 18.79
N VAL A 110 13.40 -21.39 19.78
CA VAL A 110 14.49 -21.73 20.71
C VAL A 110 14.11 -22.97 21.54
N GLU A 111 12.82 -23.17 21.81
CA GLU A 111 12.35 -24.35 22.50
C GLU A 111 12.51 -25.66 21.73
N SER A 112 12.38 -25.59 20.42
CA SER A 112 12.54 -26.72 19.50
C SER A 112 13.98 -26.96 19.00
N ALA A 113 14.91 -26.05 19.30
CA ALA A 113 16.28 -26.12 18.80
C ALA A 113 17.12 -27.18 19.55
N ASP A 114 17.92 -27.94 18.80
CA ASP A 114 18.89 -28.88 19.35
C ASP A 114 20.22 -28.16 19.66
N PHE A 115 20.60 -28.17 20.94
CA PHE A 115 21.82 -27.56 21.44
C PHE A 115 22.98 -28.56 21.60
N SER A 116 22.80 -29.82 21.20
CA SER A 116 23.84 -30.85 21.23
C SER A 116 25.14 -30.41 20.53
N PRO A 117 25.10 -29.79 19.33
CA PRO A 117 26.33 -29.35 18.66
C PRO A 117 27.12 -28.29 19.43
N ALA A 118 26.42 -27.41 20.17
CA ALA A 118 27.07 -26.39 20.99
C ALA A 118 27.74 -26.99 22.23
N PHE A 119 27.13 -28.03 22.81
CA PHE A 119 27.74 -28.80 23.89
C PHE A 119 28.96 -29.58 23.39
N ASP A 120 28.85 -30.25 22.23
CA ASP A 120 29.94 -31.04 21.65
C ASP A 120 31.17 -30.16 21.34
N ALA A 121 30.94 -28.96 20.76
CA ALA A 121 32.00 -28.00 20.50
C ALA A 121 32.65 -27.48 21.79
N LEU A 122 31.86 -27.18 22.82
CA LEU A 122 32.37 -26.76 24.12
C LEU A 122 33.18 -27.89 24.79
N SER A 123 32.66 -29.12 24.76
CA SER A 123 33.31 -30.30 25.33
C SER A 123 34.66 -30.55 24.66
N SER A 124 34.71 -30.55 23.32
CA SER A 124 35.97 -30.67 22.56
C SER A 124 36.98 -29.59 22.96
N SER A 125 36.53 -28.33 23.01
CA SER A 125 37.38 -27.20 23.38
C SER A 125 37.92 -27.31 24.82
N VAL A 126 37.12 -27.83 25.75
CA VAL A 126 37.53 -28.07 27.14
C VAL A 126 38.54 -29.21 27.21
N MET A 127 38.30 -30.30 26.48
CA MET A 127 39.18 -31.47 26.43
C MET A 127 40.53 -31.18 25.76
N GLU A 128 40.56 -30.29 24.77
CA GLU A 128 41.78 -29.81 24.11
C GLU A 128 42.57 -28.80 24.95
N SER A 129 41.96 -28.25 26.00
CA SER A 129 42.60 -27.28 26.89
C SER A 129 43.39 -27.94 28.03
N LYS A 130 44.19 -27.14 28.75
CA LYS A 130 44.88 -27.57 29.99
C LYS A 130 43.92 -28.10 31.07
N PHE A 131 42.64 -27.75 31.00
CA PHE A 131 41.60 -28.30 31.88
C PHE A 131 41.24 -29.75 31.52
N GLY A 132 41.31 -30.13 30.24
CA GLY A 132 41.07 -31.49 29.75
C GLY A 132 42.07 -32.50 30.30
N GLU A 133 43.35 -32.13 30.34
CA GLU A 133 44.42 -32.94 30.95
C GLU A 133 44.14 -33.25 32.43
N MET A 134 43.61 -32.27 33.17
CA MET A 134 43.19 -32.44 34.57
C MET A 134 41.91 -33.28 34.69
N LEU A 135 40.95 -33.08 33.79
CA LEU A 135 39.67 -33.81 33.75
C LEU A 135 39.84 -35.31 33.46
N ASN A 136 40.87 -35.69 32.69
CA ASN A 136 41.20 -37.09 32.42
C ASN A 136 41.51 -37.89 33.69
N MET A 137 42.00 -37.23 34.75
CA MET A 137 42.21 -37.87 36.05
C MET A 137 40.90 -38.19 36.80
N PHE A 138 39.78 -37.57 36.41
CA PHE A 138 38.46 -37.68 37.04
C PHE A 138 37.39 -38.28 36.10
N GLY A 139 37.80 -39.01 35.05
CA GLY A 139 36.89 -39.70 34.13
C GLY A 139 36.72 -39.04 32.76
N GLY A 140 37.45 -37.95 32.48
CA GLY A 140 37.59 -37.35 31.16
C GLY A 140 36.26 -36.93 30.53
N GLU A 141 36.12 -37.18 29.24
CA GLU A 141 34.91 -36.85 28.45
C GLU A 141 33.60 -37.41 29.05
N LYS A 142 33.65 -38.59 29.68
CA LYS A 142 32.47 -39.18 30.33
C LYS A 142 31.97 -38.37 31.53
N ALA A 143 32.85 -37.63 32.20
CA ALA A 143 32.46 -36.74 33.29
C ALA A 143 31.70 -35.51 32.77
N LEU A 144 32.09 -35.01 31.58
CA LEU A 144 31.41 -33.91 30.91
C LEU A 144 30.05 -34.33 30.37
N GLU A 145 29.92 -35.55 29.87
CA GLU A 145 28.67 -36.05 29.27
C GLU A 145 27.46 -35.97 30.22
N ASN A 146 27.67 -36.18 31.53
CA ASN A 146 26.63 -36.00 32.56
C ASN A 146 26.09 -34.55 32.66
N LEU A 147 26.84 -33.59 32.12
CA LEU A 147 26.49 -32.17 32.10
C LEU A 147 25.79 -31.74 30.79
N ARG A 148 25.65 -32.64 29.80
CA ARG A 148 25.01 -32.33 28.50
C ARG A 148 23.62 -31.73 28.69
N GLU A 149 22.74 -32.44 29.41
CA GLU A 149 21.38 -31.97 29.69
C GLU A 149 21.30 -30.66 30.50
N PRO A 150 21.97 -30.51 31.66
CA PRO A 150 21.89 -29.27 32.42
C PRO A 150 22.53 -28.08 31.68
N PHE A 151 23.54 -28.31 30.84
CA PHE A 151 24.09 -27.30 29.96
C PHE A 151 23.06 -26.86 28.91
N ALA A 152 22.46 -27.80 28.19
CA ALA A 152 21.43 -27.51 27.18
C ALA A 152 20.26 -26.71 27.78
N ARG A 153 19.78 -27.08 28.98
CA ARG A 153 18.72 -26.33 29.68
C ARG A 153 19.13 -24.90 30.03
N LYS A 154 20.34 -24.69 30.55
CA LYS A 154 20.83 -23.35 30.92
C LYS A 154 21.09 -22.47 29.70
N LEU A 155 21.69 -23.04 28.65
CA LEU A 155 21.95 -22.33 27.40
C LEU A 155 20.65 -21.90 26.73
N LYS A 156 19.68 -22.81 26.66
CA LYS A 156 18.33 -22.52 26.16
C LYS A 156 17.66 -21.38 26.93
N SER A 157 17.69 -21.41 28.26
CA SER A 157 17.15 -20.33 29.09
C SER A 157 17.86 -18.99 28.88
N ALA A 158 19.17 -19.00 28.69
CA ALA A 158 19.95 -17.79 28.40
C ALA A 158 19.60 -17.22 27.02
N VAL A 159 19.47 -18.06 26.00
CA VAL A 159 19.09 -17.65 24.64
C VAL A 159 17.66 -17.11 24.60
N VAL A 160 16.70 -17.73 25.29
CA VAL A 160 15.33 -17.20 25.43
C VAL A 160 15.36 -15.80 26.03
N LYS A 161 16.11 -15.57 27.11
CA LYS A 161 16.23 -14.24 27.72
C LYS A 161 16.83 -13.19 26.79
N ILE A 162 17.80 -13.57 25.95
CA ILE A 162 18.43 -12.66 24.98
C ILE A 162 17.44 -12.28 23.87
N VAL A 163 16.62 -13.23 23.43
CA VAL A 163 15.61 -13.05 22.38
C VAL A 163 14.39 -12.28 22.90
N GLU A 164 14.10 -12.35 24.20
CA GLU A 164 13.04 -11.59 24.87
C GLU A 164 13.49 -10.19 25.34
N SER A 165 14.80 -9.95 25.51
CA SER A 165 15.32 -8.62 25.82
C SER A 165 15.42 -7.78 24.55
N ASP A 166 14.92 -6.54 24.59
CA ASP A 166 14.84 -5.53 23.52
C ASP A 166 16.21 -5.08 22.92
N THR A 167 17.21 -5.95 22.86
CA THR A 167 18.53 -5.69 22.27
C THR A 167 18.60 -5.91 20.75
N PHE A 168 17.47 -6.10 20.09
CA PHE A 168 17.33 -5.99 18.63
C PHE A 168 16.08 -5.21 18.28
#